data_AF-A0A373I7A1-F1
#
_entry.id   AF-A0A373I7A1-F1
#
_cell.length_a   1.000
_cell.length_b   1.000
_cell.length_c   1.000
_cell.angle_alpha   90.00
_cell.angle_beta   90.00
_cell.angle_gamma   90.00
#
_symmetry.space_group_name_H-M   'P 1'
#
loop_
_entity.id
_entity.type
_entity.pdbx_description
1 polymer ?
#
loop_
_entity_poly.entity_id
_entity_poly.type
_entity_poly.pdbx_seq_one_letter_code
_entity_poly.pdbx_strand_id
1 'polypeptide(L)'
;MTLKEAYETGRDLDVYVDSEMADQDSHSFDDLWQSIYDIVQVSVGGIVEEDPEELKKAIAWLKETQDKTEAYKTLDIPFEVE
;
A
#
# COMPACT_ATOMS: atom_id res chain seq x y z
N MET A 1 -7.78 -10.37 -8.78
CA MET A 1 -6.38 -10.56 -8.39
C MET A 1 -6.29 -11.66 -7.34
N THR A 2 -5.37 -12.61 -7.51
CA THR A 2 -5.00 -13.63 -6.53
C THR A 2 -4.10 -13.03 -5.45
N LEU A 3 -3.87 -13.73 -4.32
CA LEU A 3 -2.96 -13.27 -3.28
C LEU A 3 -1.51 -13.13 -3.79
N LYS A 4 -1.06 -14.07 -4.63
CA LYS A 4 0.27 -14.01 -5.23
C LYS A 4 0.44 -12.76 -6.11
N GLU A 5 -0.53 -12.49 -6.99
CA GLU A 5 -0.50 -11.30 -7.84
C GLU A 5 -0.54 -10.01 -7.01
N ALA A 6 -1.23 -10.01 -5.86
CA ALA A 6 -1.26 -8.86 -4.96
C ALA A 6 0.12 -8.58 -4.35
N TYR A 7 0.86 -9.62 -3.92
CA TYR A 7 2.25 -9.45 -3.49
C TYR A 7 3.14 -8.90 -4.60
N GLU A 8 3.07 -9.48 -5.80
CA GLU A 8 3.92 -9.07 -6.91
C GLU A 8 3.64 -7.60 -7.29
N THR A 9 2.37 -7.25 -7.50
CA THR A 9 1.98 -5.88 -7.86
C THR A 9 2.21 -4.86 -6.76
N GLY A 10 2.09 -5.23 -5.48
CA GLY A 10 2.38 -4.33 -4.36
C GLY A 10 3.87 -4.02 -4.25
N ARG A 11 4.73 -5.02 -4.49
CA ARG A 11 6.19 -4.87 -4.50
C ARG A 11 6.72 -4.15 -5.74
N ASP A 12 5.92 -4.04 -6.79
CA ASP A 12 6.24 -3.28 -8.01
C ASP A 12 5.92 -1.78 -7.91
N LEU A 13 5.24 -1.33 -6.83
CA LEU A 13 5.00 0.09 -6.57
C LEU A 13 6.28 0.78 -6.12
N ASP A 14 6.49 2.03 -6.51
CA ASP A 14 7.69 2.78 -6.09
C ASP A 14 7.64 3.06 -4.58
N VAL A 15 6.45 3.35 -4.04
CA VAL A 15 6.22 3.55 -2.59
C VAL A 15 6.59 2.33 -1.74
N TYR A 16 6.69 1.13 -2.33
CA TYR A 16 7.10 -0.06 -1.60
C TYR A 16 8.54 0.05 -1.10
N VAL A 17 9.43 0.68 -1.87
CA VAL A 17 10.84 0.89 -1.45
C VAL A 17 10.92 1.76 -0.21
N ASP A 18 10.05 2.77 -0.13
CA ASP A 18 9.97 3.68 1.02
C ASP A 18 9.19 3.08 2.20
N SER A 19 8.39 2.04 1.97
CA SER A 19 7.54 1.37 2.96
C SER A 19 8.28 0.47 3.96
N GLU A 20 9.60 0.58 4.10
CA GLU A 20 10.42 -0.32 4.94
C GLU A 20 10.43 -1.80 4.52
N MET A 21 9.61 -2.20 3.53
CA MET A 21 9.53 -3.56 2.98
C MET A 21 9.26 -4.62 4.05
N ALA A 22 8.35 -4.32 5.00
CA ALA A 22 8.10 -5.11 6.21
C ALA A 22 7.77 -6.60 5.94
N ASP A 23 7.18 -6.91 4.78
CA ASP A 23 6.86 -8.28 4.37
C ASP A 23 8.08 -9.13 3.98
N GLN A 24 9.27 -8.55 3.79
CA GLN A 24 10.49 -9.32 3.56
C GLN A 24 10.87 -10.17 4.76
N ASP A 25 10.63 -9.67 5.97
CA ASP A 25 10.93 -10.37 7.22
C ASP A 25 9.77 -11.25 7.66
N SER A 26 8.53 -10.75 7.56
CA SER A 26 7.36 -11.46 8.09
C SER A 26 6.69 -12.40 7.08
N HIS A 27 6.90 -12.17 5.79
CA HIS A 27 6.15 -12.81 4.69
C HIS A 27 4.62 -12.68 4.85
N SER A 28 4.18 -11.60 5.49
CA SER A 28 2.78 -11.28 5.75
C SER A 28 2.24 -10.29 4.72
N PHE A 29 1.04 -10.57 4.19
CA PHE A 29 0.40 -9.67 3.24
C PHE A 29 -0.13 -8.44 3.96
N ASP A 30 -0.56 -8.61 5.20
CA ASP A 30 -1.01 -7.52 6.06
C ASP A 30 0.12 -6.51 6.31
N ASP A 31 1.37 -6.99 6.44
CA ASP A 31 2.51 -6.12 6.69
C ASP A 31 2.90 -5.34 5.42
N LEU A 32 2.87 -5.99 4.24
CA LEU A 32 3.04 -5.31 2.95
C LEU A 32 1.96 -4.23 2.76
N TRP A 33 0.71 -4.60 3.02
CA TRP A 33 -0.43 -3.72 2.80
C TRP A 33 -0.38 -2.51 3.74
N GLN A 34 -0.09 -2.75 5.02
CA GLN A 34 -0.02 -1.70 6.01
C GLN A 34 1.17 -0.76 5.77
N SER A 35 2.31 -1.29 5.34
CA SER A 35 3.46 -0.45 5.08
C SER A 35 3.24 0.50 3.90
N ILE A 36 2.58 0.04 2.84
CA ILE A 36 2.16 0.89 1.71
C ILE A 36 1.11 1.91 2.17
N TYR A 37 0.16 1.51 3.02
CA TYR A 37 -0.83 2.43 3.60
C TYR A 37 -0.17 3.57 4.36
N ASP A 38 0.82 3.27 5.19
CA ASP A 38 1.55 4.27 5.98
C ASP A 38 2.25 5.29 5.09
N ILE A 39 2.92 4.85 4.01
CA ILE A 39 3.56 5.75 3.05
C ILE A 39 2.53 6.63 2.36
N VAL A 40 1.42 6.07 1.88
CA VAL A 40 0.34 6.85 1.28
C VAL A 40 -0.20 7.88 2.28
N GLN A 41 -0.38 7.51 3.55
CA GLN A 41 -0.87 8.42 4.59
C GLN A 41 0.08 9.60 4.82
N VAL A 42 1.38 9.35 4.97
CA VAL A 42 2.35 10.43 5.23
C VAL A 42 2.58 11.29 3.99
N SER A 43 2.50 10.73 2.80
CA SER A 43 2.64 11.47 1.53
C SER A 43 1.44 12.36 1.24
N VAL A 44 0.21 11.85 1.43
CA VAL A 44 -1.02 12.67 1.33
C VAL A 44 -1.05 13.76 2.41
N GLY A 45 -0.44 13.49 3.58
CA GLY A 45 -0.24 14.48 4.64
C GLY A 45 0.83 15.54 4.34
N GLY A 46 1.55 15.44 3.21
CA GLY A 46 2.63 16.35 2.83
C GLY A 46 3.90 16.22 3.66
N ILE A 47 4.10 15.08 4.33
CA ILE A 47 5.29 14.80 5.15
C ILE A 47 6.42 14.25 4.28
N VAL A 48 6.07 13.39 3.31
CA VAL A 48 6.98 12.81 2.31
C VAL A 48 6.52 13.28 0.94
N GLU A 49 7.45 13.71 0.08
CA GLU A 49 7.14 14.01 -1.31
C GLU A 49 7.12 12.71 -2.11
N GLU A 50 6.05 12.49 -2.86
CA GLU A 50 5.87 11.33 -3.74
C GLU A 50 5.20 11.77 -5.04
N ASP A 51 5.43 11.03 -6.12
CA ASP A 51 4.77 11.29 -7.39
C ASP A 51 3.24 11.11 -7.28
N PRO A 52 2.42 12.10 -7.70
CA PRO A 52 0.96 11.99 -7.61
C PRO A 52 0.36 10.83 -8.40
N GLU A 53 0.93 10.45 -9.55
CA GLU A 53 0.48 9.28 -10.31
C GLU A 53 0.80 8.00 -9.56
N GLU A 54 1.94 7.95 -8.88
CA GLU A 54 2.30 6.81 -8.04
C GLU A 54 1.39 6.67 -6.81
N LEU A 55 1.09 7.77 -6.12
CA LEU A 55 0.12 7.74 -5.02
C LEU A 55 -1.26 7.26 -5.49
N LYS A 56 -1.69 7.64 -6.70
CA LYS A 56 -2.94 7.13 -7.27
C LYS A 56 -2.90 5.61 -7.49
N LYS A 57 -1.78 5.06 -7.97
CA LYS A 57 -1.61 3.60 -8.12
C LYS A 57 -1.60 2.90 -6.76
N ALA A 58 -0.88 3.43 -5.78
CA ALA A 58 -0.81 2.86 -4.43
C ALA A 58 -2.19 2.86 -3.76
N ILE A 59 -2.94 3.96 -3.83
CA ILE A 59 -4.31 4.05 -3.30
C ILE A 59 -5.24 3.05 -3.99
N ALA A 60 -5.14 2.92 -5.32
CA ALA A 60 -5.93 1.94 -6.07
C ALA A 60 -5.58 0.51 -5.63
N TRP A 61 -4.30 0.19 -5.52
CA TRP A 61 -3.83 -1.11 -5.06
C TRP A 61 -4.31 -1.43 -3.64
N LEU A 62 -4.24 -0.48 -2.71
CA LEU A 62 -4.76 -0.65 -1.34
C LEU A 62 -6.25 -1.03 -1.35
N LYS A 63 -7.06 -0.33 -2.15
CA LYS A 63 -8.51 -0.58 -2.27
C LYS A 63 -8.80 -1.93 -2.95
N GLU A 64 -8.08 -2.28 -4.01
CA GLU A 64 -8.29 -3.52 -4.77
C GLU A 64 -7.85 -4.78 -4.03
N THR A 65 -6.95 -4.65 -3.06
CA THR A 65 -6.35 -5.78 -2.33
C THR A 65 -6.76 -5.87 -0.86
N GLN A 66 -7.51 -4.88 -0.35
CA GLN A 66 -7.99 -4.83 1.03
C GLN A 66 -8.71 -6.12 1.45
N ASP A 67 -9.48 -6.75 0.57
CA ASP A 67 -10.23 -7.98 0.82
C ASP A 67 -9.33 -9.17 1.18
N LYS A 68 -8.03 -9.09 0.85
CA LYS A 68 -7.02 -10.14 1.04
C LYS A 68 -6.25 -9.99 2.34
N THR A 69 -6.29 -8.80 2.95
CA THR A 69 -5.73 -8.59 4.28
C THR A 69 -6.54 -9.36 5.30
N GLU A 70 -5.99 -9.82 6.42
CA GLU A 70 -6.77 -10.40 7.52
C GLU A 70 -7.13 -9.34 8.57
N ALA A 71 -6.20 -8.44 8.89
CA ALA A 71 -6.39 -7.39 9.89
C ALA A 71 -7.12 -6.14 9.38
N TYR A 72 -7.10 -5.86 8.08
CA TYR A 72 -7.48 -4.55 7.52
C TYR A 72 -8.69 -4.56 6.58
N LYS A 73 -9.46 -5.66 6.52
CA LYS A 73 -10.63 -5.83 5.63
C LYS A 73 -11.67 -4.71 5.75
N THR A 74 -11.73 -4.04 6.89
CA THR A 74 -12.71 -2.97 7.18
C THR A 74 -12.05 -1.63 7.53
N LEU A 75 -10.74 -1.50 7.30
CA LEU A 75 -10.05 -0.23 7.54
C LEU A 75 -10.52 0.82 6.54
N ASP A 76 -10.70 2.06 6.97
CA ASP A 76 -11.06 3.13 6.04
C ASP A 76 -9.84 3.61 5.25
N ILE A 77 -10.06 3.92 3.97
CA ILE A 77 -9.03 4.43 3.05
C ILE A 77 -9.51 5.79 2.51
N PRO A 78 -9.39 6.87 3.31
CA PRO A 78 -9.98 8.18 2.99
C PRO A 78 -9.10 9.02 2.04
N PHE A 79 -8.12 8.40 1.39
CA PHE A 79 -7.12 9.10 0.58
C PHE A 79 -7.65 9.40 -0.82
N GLU A 80 -7.45 10.65 -1.25
CA GLU A 80 -7.70 11.15 -2.59
C GLU A 80 -6.52 12.04 -3.01
N VAL A 81 -6.10 11.92 -4.27
CA VAL A 81 -5.04 12.73 -4.87
C VAL A 81 -5.61 13.32 -6.15
N GLU A 82 -5.53 14.64 -6.30
CA GLU A 82 -6.03 15.37 -7.47
C GLU A 82 -5.26 15.05 -8.75
#